data_AF-A0A257ES49-F1
#
_entry.id   AF-A0A257ES49-F1
#
_cell.length_a   1.000
_cell.length_b   1.000
_cell.length_c   1.000
_cell.angle_alpha   90.00
_cell.angle_beta   90.00
_cell.angle_gamma   90.00
#
_symmetry.space_group_name_H-M   'P 1'
#
loop_
_entity.id
_entity.type
_entity.pdbx_description
1 polymer ?
#
loop_
_entity_poly.entity_id
_entity_poly.type
_entity_poly.pdbx_seq_one_letter_code
_entity_poly.pdbx_strand_id
1 'polypeptide(L)'
;MELTRNRLVLLATAGSVALLGGAFAFQYIGGLAPCKLCLTARWPHAAAILIGVLALLLPWRIWPWLGALAAAATSAVGVYHPG
;
A
#
# COMPACT_ATOMS: atom_id res chain seq x y z
N MET A 1 2.90 -12.26 21.27
CA MET A 1 2.41 -10.96 20.78
C MET A 1 0.96 -11.15 20.34
N GLU A 2 0.00 -10.53 21.03
CA GLU A 2 -1.42 -10.56 20.63
C GLU A 2 -1.61 -9.76 19.33
N LEU A 3 -2.06 -10.43 18.26
CA LEU A 3 -2.34 -9.84 16.95
C LEU A 3 -3.75 -9.23 16.96
N THR A 4 -3.85 -7.99 17.44
CA THR A 4 -5.11 -7.24 17.40
C THR A 4 -5.37 -6.67 16.01
N ARG A 5 -6.64 -6.51 15.65
CA ARG A 5 -7.08 -5.88 14.38
C ARG A 5 -6.32 -4.58 14.11
N ASN A 6 -6.23 -3.69 15.10
CA ASN A 6 -5.61 -2.39 14.91
C ASN A 6 -4.10 -2.51 14.66
N ARG A 7 -3.41 -3.47 15.29
CA ARG A 7 -1.99 -3.75 15.01
C ARG A 7 -1.79 -4.24 13.58
N LEU A 8 -2.65 -5.15 13.11
CA LEU A 8 -2.61 -5.65 11.72
C LEU A 8 -2.83 -4.53 10.70
N VAL A 9 -3.86 -3.69 10.94
CA VAL A 9 -4.15 -2.53 10.10
C VAL A 9 -2.98 -1.55 10.10
N LEU A 10 -2.40 -1.26 11.28
CA LEU A 10 -1.26 -0.36 11.41
C LEU A 10 -0.06 -0.90 10.62
N LEU A 11 0.27 -2.19 10.76
CA LEU A 11 1.37 -2.82 10.03
C LEU A 11 1.17 -2.77 8.51
N ALA A 12 -0.03 -3.09 8.03
CA ALA A 12 -0.35 -3.04 6.61
C ALA A 12 -0.29 -1.61 6.04
N THR A 13 -0.77 -0.63 6.81
CA THR A 13 -0.73 0.79 6.46
C THR A 13 0.73 1.28 6.41
N ALA A 14 1.50 0.99 7.45
CA ALA A 14 2.91 1.36 7.55
C ALA A 14 3.75 0.73 6.43
N GLY A 15 3.50 -0.53 6.08
CA GLY A 15 4.13 -1.19 4.95
C GLY A 15 3.84 -0.50 3.62
N SER A 16 2.59 -0.10 3.38
CA SER A 16 2.23 0.66 2.17
C SER A 16 2.85 2.05 2.12
N VAL A 17 2.93 2.76 3.27
CA VAL A 17 3.65 4.04 3.38
C VAL A 17 5.13 3.85 3.06
N ALA A 18 5.78 2.83 3.63
CA ALA A 18 7.19 2.56 3.40
C ALA A 18 7.48 2.22 1.94
N LEU A 19 6.65 1.41 1.28
CA LEU A 19 6.82 1.04 -0.13
C LEU A 19 6.61 2.23 -1.06
N LEU A 20 5.55 3.01 -0.87
CA LEU A 20 5.29 4.19 -1.68
C LEU A 20 6.34 5.28 -1.45
N GLY A 21 6.74 5.51 -0.20
CA GLY A 21 7.82 6.43 0.17
C GLY A 21 9.16 6.00 -0.43
N GLY A 22 9.49 4.71 -0.38
CA GLY A 22 10.67 4.14 -1.02
C GLY A 22 10.67 4.36 -2.53
N ALA A 23 9.54 4.17 -3.20
CA ALA A 23 9.40 4.44 -4.63
C ALA A 23 9.63 5.91 -4.99
N PHE A 24 9.18 6.85 -4.16
CA PHE A 24 9.48 8.28 -4.33
C PHE A 24 10.94 8.63 -4.01
N ALA A 25 11.54 8.00 -3.00
CA ALA A 25 12.95 8.18 -2.68
C ALA A 25 13.83 7.71 -3.86
N PHE A 26 13.57 6.55 -4.44
CA PHE A 26 14.29 6.09 -5.63
C PHE A 26 14.11 7.02 -6.84
N GLN A 27 12.94 7.64 -6.99
CA GLN A 27 12.70 8.59 -8.06
C GLN A 27 13.46 9.91 -7.87
N TYR A 28 13.33 10.55 -6.70
CA TYR A 28 13.84 11.91 -6.49
C TYR A 28 15.25 11.96 -5.90
N ILE A 29 15.63 10.96 -5.11
CA ILE A 29 16.96 10.85 -4.49
C ILE A 29 17.85 9.92 -5.32
N GLY A 30 17.30 8.80 -5.80
CA GLY A 30 18.03 7.82 -6.61
C GLY A 30 18.12 8.15 -8.10
N GLY A 31 17.37 9.13 -8.61
CA GLY A 31 17.37 9.52 -10.02
C GLY A 31 16.74 8.48 -10.97
N LEU A 32 16.02 7.48 -10.44
CA LEU A 32 15.41 6.43 -11.25
C LEU A 32 14.08 6.92 -11.83
N ALA A 33 14.06 7.15 -13.15
CA ALA A 33 12.85 7.56 -13.84
C ALA A 33 11.76 6.47 -13.74
N PRO A 34 10.53 6.81 -13.34
CA PRO A 34 9.47 5.82 -13.18
C PRO A 34 8.89 5.40 -14.53
N CYS A 35 8.59 4.11 -14.67
CA CYS A 35 7.85 3.55 -15.79
C CYS A 35 6.33 3.73 -15.63
N LYS A 36 5.54 3.55 -16.71
CA LYS A 36 4.06 3.63 -16.66
C LYS A 36 3.48 2.65 -15.63
N LEU A 37 3.93 1.40 -15.64
CA LEU A 37 3.53 0.36 -14.69
C LEU A 37 3.88 0.73 -13.23
N CYS A 38 5.07 1.30 -13.05
CA CYS A 38 5.57 1.78 -11.77
C CYS A 38 4.65 2.87 -11.21
N LEU A 39 4.15 3.77 -12.06
CA LEU A 39 3.19 4.79 -11.66
C LEU A 39 1.81 4.22 -11.37
N THR A 40 1.34 3.24 -12.14
CA THR A 40 0.03 2.61 -11.89
C THR A 40 0.03 1.82 -10.57
N ALA A 41 1.16 1.19 -10.20
CA ALA A 41 1.30 0.46 -8.93
C ALA A 41 1.30 1.35 -7.68
N ARG A 42 1.51 2.67 -7.82
CA ARG A 42 1.48 3.62 -6.69
C ARG A 42 0.07 3.87 -6.17
N TRP A 43 -0.93 3.89 -7.06
CA TRP A 43 -2.32 4.18 -6.70
C TRP A 43 -2.92 3.16 -5.73
N PRO A 44 -2.74 1.83 -5.93
CA PRO A 44 -3.14 0.83 -4.95
C PRO A 44 -2.54 1.04 -3.56
N HIS A 45 -1.26 1.40 -3.45
CA HIS A 45 -0.65 1.71 -2.16
C HIS A 45 -1.23 2.98 -1.54
N ALA A 46 -1.43 4.05 -2.32
CA ALA A 46 -2.09 5.26 -1.83
C ALA A 46 -3.51 4.97 -1.30
N ALA A 47 -4.28 4.15 -2.02
CA ALA A 47 -5.60 3.69 -1.58
C ALA A 47 -5.52 2.84 -0.31
N ALA A 48 -4.57 1.90 -0.21
CA ALA A 48 -4.34 1.07 0.97
C ALA A 48 -3.99 1.91 2.20
N ILE A 49 -3.19 2.98 2.03
CA ILE A 49 -2.87 3.92 3.11
C ILE A 49 -4.13 4.63 3.59
N LEU A 50 -4.93 5.19 2.69
CA LEU A 50 -6.17 5.89 3.03
C LEU A 50 -7.16 4.96 3.74
N ILE A 51 -7.36 3.75 3.21
CA ILE A 51 -8.23 2.73 3.80
C ILE A 51 -7.73 2.31 5.18
N GLY A 52 -6.42 2.13 5.35
CA GLY A 52 -5.80 1.80 6.61
C GLY A 52 -5.97 2.88 7.68
N VAL A 53 -5.81 4.15 7.31
CA VAL A 53 -6.10 5.29 8.21
C VAL A 53 -7.58 5.31 8.61
N LEU A 54 -8.50 5.14 7.66
CA LEU A 54 -9.93 5.08 7.95
C LEU A 54 -10.30 3.86 8.81
N ALA A 55 -9.63 2.72 8.63
CA ALA A 55 -9.83 1.52 9.44
C ALA A 55 -9.39 1.69 10.91
N LEU A 56 -8.43 2.57 11.17
CA LEU A 56 -7.99 2.91 12.54
C LEU A 56 -8.93 3.91 13.21
N LEU A 57 -9.55 4.80 12.44
CA LEU A 57 -10.43 5.86 12.94
C LEU A 57 -11.90 5.43 13.06
N LEU A 58 -12.38 4.55 12.18
CA LEU A 58 -13.78 4.12 12.14
C LEU A 58 -13.92 2.63 12.57
N PRO A 59 -14.88 2.28 13.43
CA PRO A 59 -15.05 0.91 13.94
C PRO A 59 -15.64 -0.08 12.92
N TRP A 60 -15.76 0.30 11.64
CA TRP A 60 -16.48 -0.50 10.65
C TRP A 60 -15.74 -1.78 10.28
N ARG A 61 -16.45 -2.91 10.22
CA ARG A 61 -15.84 -4.22 9.93
C ARG A 61 -15.37 -4.39 8.49
N ILE A 62 -15.81 -3.55 7.56
CA ILE A 62 -15.51 -3.66 6.12
C ILE A 62 -14.10 -3.16 5.75
N TRP A 63 -13.52 -2.25 6.53
CA TRP A 63 -12.26 -1.59 6.14
C TRP A 63 -11.06 -2.55 5.92
N PRO A 64 -10.82 -3.58 6.75
CA PRO A 64 -9.72 -4.51 6.51
C PRO A 64 -9.88 -5.34 5.23
N TRP A 65 -11.12 -5.63 4.83
CA TRP A 65 -11.38 -6.31 3.55
C TRP A 65 -11.06 -5.42 2.36
N LEU A 66 -11.41 -4.13 2.44
CA LEU A 66 -11.03 -3.15 1.43
C LEU A 66 -9.51 -2.96 1.37
N GLY A 67 -8.83 -2.97 2.52
CA GLY A 67 -7.37 -2.91 2.60
C GLY A 67 -6.71 -4.14 1.99
N ALA A 68 -7.25 -5.34 2.26
CA ALA A 68 -6.79 -6.59 1.67
C ALA A 68 -6.98 -6.60 0.13
N LEU A 69 -8.12 -6.09 -0.35
CA LEU A 69 -8.38 -5.96 -1.78
C LEU A 69 -7.39 -4.99 -2.46
N ALA A 70 -7.10 -3.85 -1.82
CA ALA A 70 -6.11 -2.90 -2.32
C ALA A 70 -4.71 -3.52 -2.38
N ALA A 71 -4.31 -4.27 -1.35
CA ALA A 71 -3.03 -4.99 -1.35
C ALA A 71 -2.97 -6.09 -2.42
N ALA A 72 -4.07 -6.81 -2.66
CA ALA A 72 -4.17 -7.81 -3.72
C ALA A 72 -4.10 -7.16 -5.13
N ALA A 73 -4.66 -5.96 -5.30
CA ALA A 73 -4.51 -5.21 -6.54
C ALA A 73 -3.05 -4.79 -6.77
N THR A 74 -2.32 -4.39 -5.72
CA THR A 74 -0.88 -4.11 -5.81
C THR A 74 -0.09 -5.33 -6.27
N SER A 75 -0.32 -6.50 -5.66
CA SER A 75 0.40 -7.72 -6.02
C SER A 75 0.07 -8.19 -7.43
N ALA A 76 -1.20 -8.07 -7.87
CA ALA A 76 -1.60 -8.37 -9.24
C ALA A 76 -0.88 -7.48 -10.27
N VAL A 77 -0.73 -6.17 -10.00
CA VAL A 77 0.03 -5.28 -10.89
C VAL A 77 1.53 -5.63 -10.90
N GLY A 78 2.08 -6.10 -9.77
CA GLY A 78 3.47 -6.53 -9.66
C GLY A 78 3.80 -7.81 -10.45
N VAL A 79 2.82 -8.67 -10.74
CA VAL A 79 3.03 -9.90 -11.56
C VAL A 79 3.34 -9.54 -13.02
N TYR A 80 2.85 -8.40 -13.52
CA TYR A 80 3.09 -7.95 -14.90
C TYR A 80 4.47 -7.30 -15.10
N HIS A 81 5.46 -7.59 -14.25
CA HIS A 81 6.80 -7.04 -14.39
C HIS A 81 7.46 -7.52 -15.69
N PRO A 82 7.76 -6.64 -16.66
CA PRO A 82 8.79 -6.95 -17.65
C PRO A 82 10.12 -6.81 -16.89
N GLY A 83 10.82 -7.91 -16.65
CA GLY A 83 12.20 -7.88 -16.14
C GLY A 83 13.13 -7.20 -17.11
#